data_AF-A0A9X1D3F8-F1
#
_entry.id   AF-A0A9X1D3F8-F1
#
_cell.length_a   1.000
_cell.length_b   1.000
_cell.length_c   1.000
_cell.angle_alpha   90.00
_cell.angle_beta   90.00
_cell.angle_gamma   90.00
#
_symmetry.space_group_name_H-M   'P 1'
#
loop_
_entity.id
_entity.type
_entity.pdbx_description
1 polymer ?
#
loop_
_entity_poly.entity_id
_entity_poly.type
_entity_poly.pdbx_seq_one_letter_code
_entity_poly.pdbx_strand_id
1 'polypeptide(L)'
;MFRMLAMAIAVVLVAPVSTADAATNKFLKRATSFDSCWMRAHDKAIEKGADARKAARKADSHCKKLGKKLLKEGGSKYSLKDRRKALRKSSAY
;
A
#
# COMPACT_ATOMS: atom_id res chain seq x y z
N MET A 1 19.15 -58.72 11.58
CA MET A 1 19.37 -57.63 12.55
C MET A 1 18.73 -56.36 12.00
N PHE A 2 17.73 -55.84 12.70
CA PHE A 2 16.98 -54.63 12.36
C PHE A 2 17.83 -53.37 12.56
N ARG A 3 17.75 -52.43 11.62
CA ARG A 3 17.64 -50.97 11.87
C ARG A 3 17.55 -50.23 10.53
N MET A 4 16.38 -49.69 10.18
CA MET A 4 15.98 -48.29 10.41
C MET A 4 16.80 -47.33 9.52
N LEU A 5 16.25 -46.41 8.73
CA LEU A 5 15.02 -45.66 8.89
C LEU A 5 14.69 -45.05 7.51
N ALA A 6 13.53 -45.38 6.93
CA ALA A 6 12.99 -44.59 5.82
C ALA A 6 12.53 -43.25 6.42
N MET A 7 13.25 -42.17 6.12
CA MET A 7 12.79 -40.82 6.46
C MET A 7 11.63 -40.45 5.54
N ALA A 8 10.42 -40.83 5.95
CA ALA A 8 9.19 -40.24 5.49
C ALA A 8 9.09 -38.83 6.10
N ILE A 9 9.56 -37.82 5.37
CA ILE A 9 9.26 -36.43 5.70
C ILE A 9 7.90 -36.11 5.07
N ALA A 10 6.84 -36.55 5.75
CA ALA A 10 5.51 -36.04 5.53
C ALA A 10 5.44 -34.61 6.09
N VAL A 11 5.76 -33.60 5.27
CA VAL A 11 5.43 -32.21 5.59
C VAL A 11 3.96 -31.98 5.26
N VAL A 12 3.09 -32.42 6.17
CA VAL A 12 1.73 -31.90 6.27
C VAL A 12 1.82 -30.55 6.97
N LEU A 13 1.99 -29.49 6.19
CA LEU A 13 1.70 -28.12 6.62
C LEU A 13 0.88 -27.42 5.54
N VAL A 14 -0.34 -27.90 5.37
CA VAL A 14 -1.43 -27.10 4.81
C VAL A 14 -1.93 -26.19 5.94
N ALA A 15 -1.37 -24.99 6.02
CA ALA A 15 -1.87 -23.89 6.86
C ALA A 15 -2.10 -22.66 5.96
N PRO A 16 -3.12 -21.83 6.25
CA PRO A 16 -3.96 -21.21 5.24
C PRO A 16 -3.32 -19.99 4.58
N VAL A 17 -2.95 -20.11 3.31
CA VAL A 17 -2.49 -18.99 2.47
C VAL A 17 -3.64 -18.03 2.09
N SER A 18 -4.90 -18.41 2.35
CA SER A 18 -6.07 -17.73 1.78
C SER A 18 -6.51 -16.44 2.51
N THR A 19 -5.97 -16.11 3.68
CA THR A 19 -6.36 -14.89 4.43
C THR A 19 -5.43 -13.70 4.20
N ALA A 20 -4.14 -13.95 3.92
CA ALA A 20 -3.19 -12.91 3.56
C ALA A 20 -3.51 -12.29 2.20
N ASP A 21 -3.93 -13.11 1.23
CA ASP A 21 -4.31 -12.67 -0.13
C ASP A 21 -5.52 -11.74 -0.14
N ALA A 22 -6.56 -12.01 0.65
CA ALA A 22 -7.76 -11.17 0.66
C ALA A 22 -7.51 -9.78 1.28
N ALA A 23 -6.69 -9.71 2.34
CA ALA A 23 -6.30 -8.46 2.99
C ALA A 23 -5.34 -7.63 2.10
N THR A 24 -4.38 -8.28 1.45
CA THR A 24 -3.48 -7.61 0.49
C THR A 24 -4.23 -7.11 -0.74
N ASN A 25 -5.22 -7.85 -1.26
CA ASN A 25 -6.01 -7.42 -2.41
C ASN A 25 -6.88 -6.18 -2.09
N LYS A 26 -7.50 -6.15 -0.90
CA LYS A 26 -8.26 -4.97 -0.41
C LYS A 26 -7.34 -3.76 -0.19
N PHE A 27 -6.19 -3.97 0.46
CA PHE A 27 -5.18 -2.95 0.65
C PHE A 27 -4.73 -2.34 -0.69
N LEU A 28 -4.36 -3.17 -1.66
CA LEU A 28 -3.92 -2.72 -2.99
C LEU A 28 -5.00 -1.91 -3.70
N LYS A 29 -6.26 -2.39 -3.71
CA LYS A 29 -7.40 -1.65 -4.30
C LYS A 29 -7.61 -0.29 -3.67
N ARG A 30 -7.55 -0.20 -2.33
CA ARG A 30 -7.63 1.08 -1.62
C ARG A 30 -6.42 1.96 -1.87
N ALA A 31 -5.26 1.35 -2.06
CA ALA A 31 -4.04 2.09 -2.31
C ALA A 31 -4.07 2.76 -3.67
N THR A 32 -4.54 2.06 -4.71
CA THR A 32 -4.79 2.65 -6.03
C THR A 32 -5.80 3.81 -5.95
N SER A 33 -6.84 3.67 -5.12
CA SER A 33 -7.84 4.73 -4.90
C SER A 33 -7.23 5.97 -4.20
N PHE A 34 -6.30 5.76 -3.27
CA PHE A 34 -5.57 6.83 -2.62
C PHE A 34 -4.59 7.50 -3.59
N ASP A 35 -3.80 6.71 -4.32
CA ASP A 35 -2.79 7.19 -5.27
C ASP A 35 -3.44 8.06 -6.36
N SER A 36 -4.55 7.59 -6.94
CA SER A 36 -5.33 8.36 -7.93
C SER A 36 -5.93 9.65 -7.36
N CYS A 37 -6.50 9.61 -6.14
CA CYS A 37 -6.97 10.82 -5.45
C CYS A 37 -5.83 11.82 -5.25
N TRP A 38 -4.68 11.32 -4.80
CA TRP A 38 -3.54 12.13 -4.44
C TRP A 38 -2.96 12.82 -5.66
N MET A 39 -2.74 12.10 -6.76
CA MET A 39 -2.27 12.66 -8.03
C MET A 39 -3.22 13.74 -8.55
N ARG A 40 -4.53 13.44 -8.67
CA ARG A 40 -5.51 14.45 -9.12
C ARG A 40 -5.53 15.70 -8.26
N ALA A 41 -5.46 15.55 -6.94
CA ALA A 41 -5.46 16.69 -6.02
C ALA A 41 -4.13 17.47 -6.07
N HIS A 42 -3.02 16.77 -6.32
CA HIS A 42 -1.70 17.35 -6.51
C HIS A 42 -1.67 18.17 -7.80
N ASP A 43 -2.03 17.57 -8.93
CA ASP A 43 -1.98 18.19 -10.25
C ASP A 43 -2.92 19.39 -10.33
N LYS A 44 -4.15 19.25 -9.79
CA LYS A 44 -5.08 20.37 -9.66
C LYS A 44 -4.54 21.51 -8.79
N ALA A 45 -3.68 21.21 -7.82
CA ALA A 45 -3.03 22.24 -7.02
C ALA A 45 -1.89 22.92 -7.79
N ILE A 46 -1.11 22.17 -8.58
CA ILE A 46 -0.09 22.69 -9.48
C ILE A 46 -0.72 23.60 -10.55
N GLU A 47 -1.79 23.16 -11.21
CA GLU A 47 -2.56 23.95 -12.19
C GLU A 47 -3.04 25.29 -11.62
N LYS A 48 -3.35 25.31 -10.31
CA LYS A 48 -3.74 26.52 -9.57
C LYS A 48 -2.56 27.37 -9.08
N GLY A 49 -1.35 27.10 -9.55
CA GLY A 49 -0.13 27.84 -9.20
C GLY A 49 0.44 27.52 -7.82
N ALA A 50 0.09 26.38 -7.21
CA ALA A 50 0.78 25.93 -6.00
C ALA A 50 2.16 25.37 -6.35
N ASP A 51 3.17 25.67 -5.54
CA ASP A 51 4.45 24.98 -5.60
C ASP A 51 4.30 23.49 -5.26
N ALA A 52 5.22 22.64 -5.73
CA ALA A 52 5.17 21.19 -5.52
C ALA A 52 5.00 20.78 -4.04
N ARG A 53 5.62 21.53 -3.11
CA ARG A 53 5.51 21.25 -1.68
C ARG A 53 4.11 21.57 -1.15
N LYS A 54 3.53 22.69 -1.56
CA LYS A 54 2.16 23.11 -1.21
C LYS A 54 1.11 22.25 -1.89
N ALA A 55 1.33 21.84 -3.14
CA ALA A 55 0.50 20.88 -3.86
C ALA A 55 0.47 19.52 -3.14
N ALA A 56 1.63 18.99 -2.74
CA ALA A 56 1.71 17.77 -1.94
C ALA A 56 0.97 17.88 -0.61
N ARG A 57 1.07 19.02 0.10
CA ARG A 57 0.30 19.26 1.34
C ARG A 57 -1.21 19.29 1.09
N LYS A 58 -1.65 19.92 0.00
CA LYS A 58 -3.07 19.96 -0.39
C LYS A 58 -3.59 18.56 -0.74
N ALA A 59 -2.83 17.78 -1.50
CA ALA A 59 -3.15 16.40 -1.83
C ALA A 59 -3.23 15.50 -0.57
N ASP A 60 -2.26 15.63 0.35
CA ASP A 60 -2.24 14.90 1.62
C ASP A 60 -3.47 15.24 2.49
N SER A 61 -3.88 16.50 2.53
CA SER A 61 -5.08 16.94 3.26
C SER A 61 -6.37 16.44 2.61
N HIS A 62 -6.49 16.60 1.29
CA HIS A 62 -7.66 16.19 0.51
C HIS A 62 -7.90 14.67 0.61
N CYS A 63 -6.83 13.88 0.49
CA CYS A 63 -6.91 12.42 0.50
C CYS A 63 -6.67 11.80 1.90
N LYS A 64 -6.69 12.61 2.97
CA LYS A 64 -6.44 12.16 4.36
C LYS A 64 -7.37 11.01 4.79
N LYS A 65 -8.65 11.06 4.40
CA LYS A 65 -9.64 10.01 4.73
C LYS A 65 -9.28 8.67 4.07
N LEU A 66 -8.82 8.68 2.82
CA LEU A 66 -8.37 7.47 2.12
C LEU A 66 -7.09 6.92 2.73
N GLY A 67 -6.14 7.79 3.11
CA GLY A 67 -4.96 7.39 3.87
C GLY A 67 -5.30 6.72 5.21
N LYS A 68 -6.29 7.22 5.95
CA LYS A 68 -6.77 6.56 7.17
C LYS A 68 -7.39 5.18 6.90
N LYS A 69 -8.12 5.01 5.80
CA LYS A 69 -8.68 3.70 5.41
C LYS A 69 -7.59 2.70 5.06
N LEU A 70 -6.54 3.14 4.35
CA LEU A 70 -5.36 2.32 4.08
C LEU A 70 -4.71 1.76 5.34
N LEU A 71 -4.56 2.58 6.39
CA LEU A 71 -4.04 2.11 7.69
C LEU A 71 -4.92 1.05 8.35
N LYS A 72 -6.24 1.12 8.14
CA LYS A 72 -7.20 0.16 8.71
C LYS A 72 -7.24 -1.16 7.94
N GLU A 73 -6.99 -1.13 6.64
CA GLU A 73 -7.09 -2.30 5.76
C GLU A 73 -5.75 -3.06 5.60
N GLY A 74 -4.81 -2.90 6.54
CA GLY A 74 -3.53 -3.62 6.56
C GLY A 74 -2.31 -2.79 6.15
N GLY A 75 -2.49 -1.48 5.91
CA GLY A 75 -1.39 -0.56 5.69
C GLY A 75 -0.67 -0.17 6.97
N SER A 76 0.63 0.09 6.89
CA SER A 76 1.43 0.64 7.98
C SER A 76 1.70 2.13 7.77
N LYS A 77 2.14 2.80 8.84
CA LYS A 77 2.63 4.19 8.75
C LYS A 77 3.77 4.31 7.72
N TYR A 78 4.61 3.28 7.62
CA TYR A 78 5.74 3.24 6.69
C TYR A 78 5.28 3.04 5.25
N SER A 79 4.34 2.14 4.98
CA SER A 79 3.83 1.92 3.62
C SER A 79 3.17 3.18 3.04
N LEU A 80 2.48 3.97 3.86
CA LEU A 80 1.92 5.27 3.46
C LEU A 80 3.00 6.33 3.24
N LYS A 81 4.06 6.34 4.06
CA LYS A 81 5.19 7.25 3.89
C LYS A 81 5.91 6.97 2.57
N ASP A 82 6.17 5.70 2.27
CA ASP A 82 6.88 5.29 1.06
C ASP A 82 6.03 5.55 -0.20
N ARG A 83 4.72 5.28 -0.15
CA ARG A 83 3.81 5.67 -1.25
C ARG A 83 3.80 7.17 -1.49
N ARG A 84 3.68 8.00 -0.45
CA ARG A 84 3.75 9.47 -0.64
C ARG A 84 5.09 9.91 -1.22
N LYS A 85 6.19 9.26 -0.85
CA LYS A 85 7.51 9.53 -1.43
C LYS A 85 7.55 9.13 -2.90
N ALA A 86 6.97 7.98 -3.27
CA ALA A 86 6.85 7.54 -4.65
C ALA A 86 5.99 8.51 -5.48
N LEU A 87 4.80 8.86 -5.00
CA LEU A 87 3.88 9.78 -5.68
C LEU A 87 4.50 11.16 -5.93
N ARG A 88 5.21 11.71 -4.94
CA ARG A 88 5.93 12.98 -5.11
C ARG A 88 7.06 12.91 -6.13
N LYS A 89 7.71 11.76 -6.27
CA LYS A 89 8.71 11.54 -7.31
C LYS A 89 8.02 11.41 -8.67
N SER A 90 6.95 10.63 -8.76
CA SER A 90 6.17 10.45 -9.98
C SER A 90 5.52 11.73 -10.48
N SER A 91 5.18 12.66 -9.59
CA SER A 91 4.63 13.98 -9.96
C SER A 91 5.69 15.04 -10.28
N ALA A 92 6.98 14.71 -10.17
CA ALA A 92 8.07 15.62 -10.47
C ALA A 92 8.65 15.42 -11.88
N TYR A 93 8.20 14.38 -12.58
CA TYR A 93 8.51 14.07 -13.98
C TYR A 93 7.25 14.23 -14.82
#